data_AF-A0A9D1TDG4-F1
#
_entry.id   AF-A0A9D1TDG4-F1
#
_cell.length_a   1.000
_cell.length_b   1.000
_cell.length_c   1.000
_cell.angle_alpha   90.00
_cell.angle_beta   90.00
_cell.angle_gamma   90.00
#
_symmetry.space_group_name_H-M   'P 1'
#
loop_
_entity.id
_entity.type
_entity.pdbx_description
1 polymer ?
#
loop_
_entity_poly.entity_id
_entity_poly.type
_entity_poly.pdbx_seq_one_letter_code
_entity_poly.pdbx_strand_id
1 'polypeptide(L)'
;MRECEVCAVCASGITLKRGKEECFVDFQACAANAPIQKGGNCVALRNAATLEFAFFTVPPTIVCFQARGWKKRFGGQDGAKRFWDLQAEIEKYGYSTAELS
;
A
#
# COMPACT_ATOMS: atom_id res chain seq x y z
N MET A 1 3.03 8.34 -13.34
CA MET A 1 2.78 8.18 -11.89
C MET A 1 4.11 8.32 -11.17
N ARG A 2 4.19 9.17 -10.14
CA ARG A 2 5.42 9.28 -9.33
C ARG A 2 5.48 8.06 -8.41
N GLU A 3 6.61 7.37 -8.38
CA GLU A 3 6.80 6.19 -7.55
C GLU A 3 6.75 6.58 -6.06
N CYS A 4 5.93 5.86 -5.29
CA CYS A 4 5.85 6.00 -3.83
C CYS A 4 6.57 4.81 -3.21
N GLU A 5 7.51 5.06 -2.31
CA GLU A 5 8.24 4.02 -1.59
C GLU A 5 7.69 3.88 -0.17
N VAL A 6 7.41 2.65 0.28
CA VAL A 6 7.07 2.38 1.68
C VAL A 6 8.33 2.43 2.54
N CYS A 7 8.38 3.38 3.47
CA CYS A 7 9.52 3.55 4.38
C CYS A 7 9.31 2.90 5.74
N ALA A 8 8.08 2.99 6.29
CA ALA A 8 7.74 2.41 7.58
C ALA A 8 6.25 2.05 7.63
N VAL A 9 5.92 1.03 8.42
CA VAL A 9 4.55 0.60 8.72
C VAL A 9 4.41 0.51 10.23
N CYS A 10 3.32 1.06 10.77
CA CYS A 10 2.99 0.98 12.20
C CYS A 10 1.49 0.75 12.38
N ALA A 11 1.05 0.65 13.64
CA ALA A 11 -0.34 0.32 13.95
C ALA A 11 -1.38 1.33 13.41
N SER A 12 -0.99 2.59 13.21
CA SER A 12 -1.89 3.63 12.71
C SER A 12 -1.82 3.83 11.20
N GLY A 13 -0.81 3.28 10.50
CA GLY A 13 -0.66 3.59 9.08
C GLY A 13 0.69 3.27 8.45
N ILE A 14 0.93 3.90 7.30
CA ILE A 14 2.11 3.71 6.47
C ILE A 14 2.75 5.06 6.17
N THR A 15 4.06 5.14 6.37
CA THR A 15 4.86 6.27 5.88
C THR A 15 5.39 5.96 4.48
N LEU A 16 5.03 6.81 3.53
CA LEU A 16 5.45 6.75 2.15
C LEU A 16 6.41 7.90 1.83
N LYS A 17 7.40 7.63 1.00
CA LYS A 17 8.29 8.64 0.44
C LYS A 17 8.01 8.84 -1.04
N ARG A 18 7.88 10.10 -1.45
CA ARG A 18 7.62 10.52 -2.83
C ARG A 18 8.69 11.54 -3.23
N GLY A 19 9.85 11.05 -3.66
CA GLY A 19 11.01 11.90 -3.94
C GLY A 19 11.58 12.51 -2.66
N LYS A 20 11.40 13.82 -2.46
CA LYS A 20 11.82 14.54 -1.24
C LYS A 20 10.70 14.74 -0.22
N GLU A 21 9.47 14.38 -0.58
CA GLU A 21 8.29 14.53 0.27
C GLU A 21 8.00 13.22 1.00
N GLU A 22 7.50 13.33 2.22
CA GLU A 22 6.96 12.22 3.00
C GLU A 22 5.45 12.42 3.14
N CYS A 23 4.71 11.31 3.03
CA CYS A 23 3.27 11.26 3.14
C CYS A 23 2.90 10.14 4.11
N PHE A 24 1.96 10.41 5.00
CA PHE A 24 1.42 9.42 5.92
C PHE A 24 0.03 8.97 5.45
N VAL A 25 -0.13 7.66 5.28
CA VAL A 25 -1.41 7.02 5.00
C VAL A 25 -1.96 6.51 6.33
N ASP A 26 -2.96 7.19 6.85
CA ASP A 26 -3.64 6.82 8.09
C ASP A 26 -4.69 5.72 7.82
N PHE A 27 -4.58 4.59 8.52
CA PHE A 27 -5.47 3.45 8.34
C PHE A 27 -6.89 3.72 8.79
N GLN A 28 -7.08 4.47 9.89
CA GLN A 28 -8.41 4.80 10.38
C GLN A 28 -9.12 5.74 9.41
N ALA A 29 -8.41 6.72 8.84
CA ALA A 29 -8.94 7.60 7.81
C ALA A 29 -9.29 6.81 6.54
N CYS A 30 -8.43 5.89 6.10
CA CYS A 30 -8.73 5.01 4.97
C CYS A 30 -9.97 4.14 5.22
N ALA A 31 -10.09 3.53 6.40
CA ALA A 31 -11.23 2.72 6.80
C ALA A 31 -12.54 3.54 6.81
N ALA A 32 -12.49 4.79 7.31
CA ALA A 32 -13.63 5.70 7.30
C ALA A 32 -14.07 6.12 5.88
N ASN A 33 -13.12 6.18 4.95
CA ASN A 33 -13.37 6.52 3.54
C ASN A 33 -13.66 5.29 2.67
N ALA A 34 -13.64 4.08 3.24
CA ALA A 34 -13.82 2.86 2.48
C ALA A 34 -15.23 2.78 1.88
N PRO A 35 -15.39 2.21 0.67
CA PRO A 35 -16.72 1.94 0.13
C PRO A 35 -17.50 1.03 1.09
N ILE A 36 -18.78 1.37 1.33
CA ILE A 36 -19.68 0.67 2.27
C ILE A 36 -19.65 -0.86 2.09
N GLN A 37 -19.50 -1.33 0.86
CA GLN A 37 -19.50 -2.75 0.49
C GLN A 37 -18.25 -3.53 0.93
N LYS A 38 -17.16 -2.85 1.35
CA LYS A 38 -15.87 -3.49 1.69
C LYS A 38 -15.68 -3.71 3.20
N GLY A 39 -16.64 -3.30 4.03
CA GLY A 39 -16.62 -3.49 5.49
C GLY A 39 -15.79 -2.43 6.23
N GLY A 40 -15.91 -2.42 7.57
CA GLY A 40 -15.48 -1.29 8.40
C GLY A 40 -13.97 -1.06 8.54
N ASN A 41 -13.11 -2.05 8.28
CA ASN A 41 -11.65 -1.94 8.46
C ASN A 41 -10.85 -2.10 7.15
N CYS A 42 -11.51 -2.03 6.00
CA CYS A 42 -10.82 -2.13 4.71
C CYS A 42 -10.12 -0.82 4.38
N VAL A 43 -8.80 -0.83 4.20
CA VAL A 43 -8.01 0.40 4.03
C VAL A 43 -7.56 0.65 2.60
N ALA A 44 -7.61 -0.38 1.76
CA ALA A 44 -7.14 -0.30 0.37
C ALA A 44 -7.80 -1.34 -0.53
N LEU A 45 -7.76 -1.06 -1.83
CA LEU A 45 -7.87 -2.07 -2.87
C LEU A 45 -6.47 -2.56 -3.20
N ARG A 46 -6.28 -3.86 -3.37
CA ARG A 46 -5.03 -4.46 -3.83
C ARG A 46 -5.21 -5.12 -5.19
N ASN A 47 -4.17 -5.14 -6.00
CA ASN A 47 -4.12 -5.89 -7.25
C ASN A 47 -2.86 -6.74 -7.27
N ALA A 48 -3.00 -8.05 -7.11
CA ALA A 48 -1.87 -8.97 -7.08
C ALA A 48 -1.19 -9.14 -8.46
N ALA A 49 -1.90 -8.87 -9.56
CA ALA A 49 -1.32 -8.93 -10.91
C ALA A 49 -0.41 -7.73 -11.20
N THR A 50 -0.79 -6.53 -10.73
CA THR A 50 0.02 -5.30 -10.86
C THR A 50 0.89 -5.00 -9.66
N LEU A 51 0.80 -5.80 -8.58
CA LEU A 51 1.49 -5.59 -7.31
C LEU A 51 1.26 -4.17 -6.77
N GLU A 52 0.00 -3.74 -6.72
CA GLU A 52 -0.39 -2.39 -6.34
C GLU A 52 -1.40 -2.36 -5.20
N PHE A 53 -1.30 -1.33 -4.36
CA PHE A 53 -2.33 -0.94 -3.39
C PHE A 53 -2.85 0.44 -3.71
N ALA A 54 -4.17 0.60 -3.74
CA ALA A 54 -4.86 1.88 -3.82
C ALA A 54 -5.55 2.15 -2.47
N PHE A 55 -4.90 2.94 -1.62
CA PHE A 55 -5.41 3.31 -0.31
C PHE A 55 -6.54 4.34 -0.42
N PHE A 56 -7.57 4.19 0.42
CA PHE A 56 -8.74 5.09 0.48
C PHE A 56 -8.45 6.45 1.16
N THR A 57 -7.30 7.03 0.84
CA THR A 57 -7.01 8.43 1.13
C THR A 57 -7.81 9.34 0.20
N VAL A 58 -7.92 10.63 0.55
CA VAL A 58 -8.58 11.64 -0.29
C VAL A 58 -7.56 12.73 -0.62
N PRO A 59 -7.00 12.77 -1.85
CA PRO A 59 -7.23 11.84 -2.96
C PRO A 59 -6.57 10.45 -2.74
N PRO A 60 -7.00 9.39 -3.48
CA PRO A 60 -6.44 8.04 -3.32
C PRO A 60 -4.93 7.98 -3.55
N THR A 61 -4.26 7.19 -2.72
CA THR A 61 -2.81 7.02 -2.75
C THR A 61 -2.47 5.64 -3.28
N ILE A 62 -1.71 5.61 -4.38
CA ILE A 62 -1.31 4.36 -5.06
C ILE A 62 0.13 4.04 -4.71
N VAL A 63 0.36 2.81 -4.24
CA VAL A 63 1.69 2.25 -3.98
C VAL A 63 1.89 1.07 -4.95
N CYS A 64 2.93 1.12 -5.77
CA CYS A 64 3.24 0.11 -6.78
C CYS A 64 4.59 -0.54 -6.45
N PHE A 65 4.59 -1.87 -6.40
CA PHE A 65 5.78 -2.67 -6.10
C PHE A 65 6.42 -3.29 -7.35
N GLN A 66 5.83 -3.09 -8.53
CA GLN A 66 6.46 -3.51 -9.78
C GLN A 66 7.79 -2.77 -10.00
N ALA A 67 8.85 -3.53 -10.24
CA ALA A 67 10.12 -2.99 -10.70
C ALA A 67 9.95 -2.44 -12.12
N ARG A 68 9.62 -1.14 -12.26
CA ARG A 68 9.67 -0.48 -13.56
C ARG A 68 11.14 -0.32 -13.98
N GLY A 69 11.62 -1.26 -14.79
CA GLY A 69 12.86 -1.13 -15.57
C GLY A 69 14.13 -1.66 -14.91
N TRP A 70 14.82 -2.56 -15.64
CA TRP A 70 16.25 -2.91 -15.67
C TRP A 70 17.17 -2.68 -14.45
N LYS A 71 16.69 -2.79 -13.21
CA LYS A 71 17.54 -2.85 -12.01
C LYS A 71 17.31 -4.11 -11.17
N LYS A 72 17.23 -5.26 -11.84
CA LYS A 72 17.52 -6.59 -11.23
C LYS A 72 19.03 -6.85 -11.10
N ARG A 73 19.84 -5.87 -10.67
CA ARG A 73 21.31 -6.07 -10.59
C ARG A 73 21.95 -5.89 -9.21
N PHE A 74 21.21 -5.47 -8.20
CA PHE A 74 21.76 -5.36 -6.84
C PHE A 74 20.70 -5.67 -5.78
N GLY A 75 20.56 -6.94 -5.40
CA GLY A 75 20.09 -7.38 -4.08
C GLY A 75 18.73 -6.89 -3.54
N GLY A 76 17.94 -6.16 -4.33
CA GLY A 76 16.65 -5.62 -3.91
C GLY A 76 15.63 -6.73 -3.80
N GLN A 77 15.05 -6.88 -2.60
CA GLN A 77 13.95 -7.77 -2.28
C GLN A 77 12.87 -7.76 -3.38
N ASP A 78 12.39 -8.94 -3.78
CA ASP A 78 11.37 -9.11 -4.83
C ASP A 78 10.16 -8.20 -4.54
N GLY A 79 9.71 -7.46 -5.55
CA GLY A 79 8.52 -6.59 -5.46
C GLY A 79 7.29 -7.38 -5.00
N ALA A 80 7.18 -8.64 -5.42
CA ALA A 80 6.13 -9.54 -4.94
C ALA A 80 6.24 -9.82 -3.43
N LYS A 81 7.45 -10.03 -2.92
CA LYS A 81 7.66 -10.24 -1.48
C LYS A 81 7.28 -8.98 -0.71
N ARG A 82 7.73 -7.79 -1.14
CA ARG A 82 7.39 -6.51 -0.48
C ARG A 82 5.88 -6.24 -0.49
N PHE A 83 5.20 -6.59 -1.58
CA PHE A 83 3.75 -6.50 -1.70
C PHE A 83 3.04 -7.37 -0.65
N TRP A 84 3.43 -8.64 -0.52
CA TRP A 84 2.84 -9.55 0.47
C TRP A 84 3.27 -9.25 1.90
N ASP A 85 4.49 -8.76 2.13
CA ASP A 85 4.93 -8.31 3.45
C ASP A 85 4.09 -7.11 3.93
N LEU A 86 3.79 -6.15 3.05
CA LEU A 86 2.91 -5.03 3.39
C LEU A 86 1.49 -5.52 3.71
N GLN A 87 0.95 -6.45 2.91
CA GLN A 87 -0.34 -7.06 3.19
C GLN A 87 -0.39 -7.65 4.60
N ALA A 88 0.62 -8.45 4.96
CA ALA A 88 0.69 -9.13 6.25
C ALA A 88 0.81 -8.14 7.42
N GLU A 89 1.58 -7.06 7.28
CA GLU A 89 1.65 -6.03 8.32
C GLU A 89 0.33 -5.26 8.47
N ILE A 90 -0.40 -4.97 7.39
CA ILE A 90 -1.74 -4.37 7.47
C ILE A 90 -2.70 -5.30 8.25
N GLU A 91 -2.70 -6.60 7.93
CA GLU A 91 -3.54 -7.61 8.59
C GLU A 91 -3.20 -7.78 10.07
N LYS A 92 -1.90 -7.75 10.40
CA LYS A 92 -1.40 -7.81 11.78
C LYS A 92 -1.94 -6.68 12.67
N TYR A 93 -2.23 -5.51 12.10
CA TYR A 93 -2.82 -4.39 12.82
C TYR A 93 -4.36 -4.39 12.81
N GLY A 94 -5.01 -5.45 12.32
CA GLY A 94 -6.47 -5.60 12.34
C GLY A 94 -7.21 -4.93 11.19
N TYR A 95 -6.47 -4.47 10.18
CA TYR A 95 -7.01 -3.90 8.95
C TYR A 95 -7.05 -4.92 7.83
N SER A 96 -7.83 -4.65 6.79
CA SER A 96 -7.93 -5.52 5.62
C SER A 96 -7.77 -4.74 4.33
N THR A 97 -7.59 -5.48 3.24
CA THR A 97 -7.59 -4.94 1.88
C THR A 97 -8.47 -5.82 1.02
N ALA A 98 -9.14 -5.25 0.03
CA ALA A 98 -9.96 -6.01 -0.90
C ALA A 98 -9.25 -6.19 -2.25
N GLU A 99 -9.35 -7.37 -2.84
CA GLU A 99 -8.85 -7.59 -4.21
C GLU A 99 -9.66 -6.76 -5.21
N LEU A 100 -8.95 -6.10 -6.11
CA LEU A 100 -9.47 -5.45 -7.31
C LEU A 100 -9.48 -6.52 -8.42
N SER A 101 -10.57 -7.29 -8.48
CA SER A 101 -10.81 -8.29 -9.53
C SER A 101 -10.83 -7.69 -10.93
#